data_AF-A0A7S2CF39-F1
#
_entry.id   AF-A0A7S2CF39-F1
#
_cell.length_a   1.000
_cell.length_b   1.000
_cell.length_c   1.000
_cell.angle_alpha   90.00
_cell.angle_beta   90.00
_cell.angle_gamma   90.00
#
_symmetry.space_group_name_H-M   'P 1'
#
loop_
_entity.id
_entity.type
_entity.pdbx_description
1 polymer ?
#
loop_
_entity_poly.entity_id
_entity_poly.type
_entity_poly.pdbx_seq_one_letter_code
_entity_poly.pdbx_strand_id
1 'polypeptide(L)'
;AARAEGAVRGVPWGESTLSLLLRETLSGEYCTAVLAGCGVAEADVHSNISTLHFLRHAGRLSNHVRVPQPPLETLLRQLRALEERRAERRAMQQQPWMDHRPPSVPIPLDRSIDREWHSVSQSIMDSHSLPATGGADDMGPQPEVEAFHEMG
;
A
#
# COMPACT_ATOMS: atom_id res chain seq x y z
N ALA A 1 4.52 -9.91 41.65
CA ALA A 1 4.48 -11.34 41.33
C ALA A 1 4.54 -11.52 39.81
N ALA A 2 3.42 -11.84 39.13
CA ALA A 2 3.30 -12.18 37.71
C ALA A 2 4.42 -11.72 36.74
N ARG A 3 4.68 -10.40 36.60
CA ARG A 3 5.69 -9.90 35.65
C ARG A 3 7.12 -10.37 35.99
N ALA A 4 7.46 -10.44 37.28
CA ALA A 4 8.74 -10.94 37.79
C ALA A 4 8.87 -12.47 37.75
N GLU A 5 7.76 -13.18 37.48
CA GLU A 5 7.72 -14.61 37.15
C GLU A 5 7.77 -14.86 35.63
N GLY A 6 7.98 -13.81 34.82
CA GLY A 6 8.09 -13.89 33.36
C GLY A 6 6.76 -13.76 32.60
N ALA A 7 5.63 -13.52 33.28
CA ALA A 7 4.35 -13.36 32.60
C ALA A 7 4.37 -12.12 31.68
N VAL A 8 4.03 -12.31 30.40
CA VAL A 8 3.90 -11.25 29.40
C VAL A 8 2.43 -10.80 29.25
N ARG A 9 1.48 -11.68 29.53
CA ARG A 9 0.03 -11.44 29.49
C ARG A 9 -0.57 -11.65 30.89
N GLY A 10 -1.73 -11.05 31.15
CA GLY A 10 -2.43 -11.18 32.43
C GLY A 10 -1.83 -10.37 33.59
N VAL A 11 -0.90 -9.44 33.34
CA VAL A 11 -0.42 -8.50 34.36
C VAL A 11 -1.44 -7.36 34.50
N PRO A 12 -1.98 -7.10 35.70
CA PRO A 12 -3.13 -6.21 35.87
C PRO A 12 -2.72 -4.73 35.97
N TRP A 13 -2.16 -4.20 34.89
CA TRP A 13 -1.72 -2.79 34.84
C TRP A 13 -2.83 -1.76 35.09
N GLY A 14 -4.09 -2.13 34.85
CA GLY A 14 -5.26 -1.27 35.03
C GLY A 14 -5.83 -1.18 36.45
N GLU A 15 -5.30 -1.93 37.42
CA GLU A 15 -5.78 -1.88 38.82
C GLU A 15 -5.46 -0.55 39.52
N SER A 16 -4.48 0.23 39.03
CA SER A 16 -4.20 1.57 39.52
C SER A 16 -3.67 2.50 38.41
N THR A 17 -3.90 3.81 38.56
CA THR A 17 -3.32 4.82 37.66
C THR A 17 -1.79 4.78 37.67
N LEU A 18 -1.19 4.51 38.83
CA LEU A 18 0.27 4.38 38.98
C LEU A 18 0.81 3.19 38.19
N SER A 19 0.19 2.01 38.29
CA SER A 19 0.60 0.83 37.53
C SER A 19 0.38 1.03 36.02
N LEU A 20 -0.63 1.78 35.62
CA LEU A 20 -0.88 2.07 34.20
C LEU A 20 0.20 3.00 33.61
N LEU A 21 0.61 4.04 34.34
CA LEU A 21 1.71 4.93 33.94
C LEU A 21 3.08 4.22 33.98
N LEU A 22 3.36 3.43 35.02
CA LEU A 22 4.61 2.67 35.14
C LEU A 22 4.64 1.40 34.28
N ARG A 23 3.57 1.06 33.54
CA ARG A 23 3.56 -0.09 32.63
C ARG A 23 4.71 -0.03 31.62
N GLU A 24 4.99 1.15 31.09
CA GLU A 24 6.03 1.33 30.06
C GLU A 24 7.43 1.31 30.67
N THR A 25 7.61 1.83 31.89
CA THR A 25 8.90 1.76 32.59
C THR A 25 9.20 0.35 33.13
N LEU A 26 8.19 -0.44 33.50
CA LEU A 26 8.32 -1.80 34.06
C LEU A 26 8.15 -2.92 33.01
N SER A 27 7.96 -2.59 31.74
CA SER A 27 7.81 -3.59 30.66
C SER A 27 8.34 -3.17 29.29
N GLY A 28 8.74 -1.92 29.10
CA GLY A 28 9.17 -1.36 27.81
C GLY A 28 10.68 -1.16 27.71
N GLU A 29 11.08 -0.10 26.99
CA GLU A 29 12.45 0.16 26.56
C GLU A 29 13.32 0.90 27.61
N TYR A 30 12.84 1.07 28.84
CA TYR A 30 13.50 1.86 29.88
C TYR A 30 14.41 1.04 30.81
N CYS A 31 15.57 1.60 31.16
CA CYS A 31 16.34 1.15 32.33
C CYS A 31 15.60 1.56 33.61
N THR A 32 15.10 0.59 34.38
CA THR A 32 14.38 0.86 35.63
C THR A 32 15.14 0.31 36.82
N ALA A 33 15.40 1.18 37.80
CA ALA A 33 15.96 0.82 39.09
C ALA A 33 14.90 1.02 40.18
N VAL A 34 14.81 0.08 41.13
CA VAL A 34 13.91 0.17 42.27
C VAL A 34 14.74 0.35 43.53
N LEU A 35 14.48 1.43 44.27
CA LEU A 35 15.08 1.73 45.56
C LEU A 35 14.01 1.55 46.64
N ALA A 36 14.38 0.94 47.77
CA ALA A 36 13.50 0.86 48.92
C ALA A 36 14.20 1.41 50.17
N GLY A 37 13.47 2.18 50.97
CA GLY A 37 13.87 2.51 52.33
C GLY A 37 13.50 1.36 53.27
N CYS A 38 14.42 0.98 54.15
CA CYS A 38 14.17 0.08 55.27
C CYS A 38 14.51 0.81 56.56
N GLY A 39 13.66 0.67 57.58
CA GLY A 39 13.94 1.19 58.92
C GLY A 39 15.00 0.35 59.65
N VAL A 40 15.69 0.93 60.63
CA VAL A 40 16.61 0.19 61.52
C VAL A 40 15.98 -0.16 62.87
N ALA A 41 14.73 0.25 63.13
CA ALA A 41 14.03 -0.08 64.36
C ALA A 41 13.47 -1.51 64.32
N GLU A 42 13.45 -2.18 65.47
CA GLU A 42 12.93 -3.55 65.59
C GLU A 42 11.42 -3.64 65.27
N ALA A 43 10.67 -2.57 65.55
CA ALA A 43 9.26 -2.45 65.17
C ALA A 43 9.03 -2.52 63.64
N ASP A 44 10.01 -2.09 62.83
CA ASP A 44 9.89 -2.05 61.38
C ASP A 44 10.20 -3.41 60.72
N VAL A 45 10.73 -4.39 61.47
CA VAL A 45 11.28 -5.65 60.92
C VAL A 45 10.29 -6.38 60.00
N HIS A 46 9.00 -6.43 60.36
CA HIS A 46 7.98 -7.08 59.52
C HIS A 46 7.73 -6.33 58.19
N SER A 47 7.74 -5.00 58.24
CA SER A 47 7.59 -4.13 57.06
C SER A 47 8.83 -4.21 56.16
N ASN A 48 10.02 -4.19 56.77
CA ASN A 48 11.31 -4.35 56.10
C ASN A 48 11.39 -5.71 55.38
N ILE A 49 11.01 -6.82 56.05
CA ILE A 49 10.98 -8.15 55.43
C ILE A 49 10.06 -8.15 54.21
N SER A 50 8.85 -7.61 54.32
CA SER A 50 7.90 -7.49 53.21
C SER A 50 8.47 -6.66 52.05
N THR A 51 9.17 -5.58 52.36
CA THR A 51 9.85 -4.68 51.40
C THR A 51 11.02 -5.37 50.70
N LEU A 52 11.83 -6.17 51.43
CA LEU A 52 12.92 -6.97 50.88
C LEU A 52 12.41 -8.12 50.00
N HIS A 53 11.29 -8.75 50.36
CA HIS A 53 10.61 -9.70 49.48
C HIS A 53 10.14 -9.02 48.19
N PHE A 54 9.50 -7.86 48.27
CA PHE A 54 9.13 -7.08 47.08
C PHE A 54 10.34 -6.75 46.20
N LEU A 55 11.45 -6.25 46.78
CA LEU A 55 12.70 -6.00 46.04
C LEU A 55 13.24 -7.27 45.37
N ARG A 56 13.21 -8.42 46.05
CA ARG A 56 13.66 -9.70 45.49
C ARG A 56 12.83 -10.13 44.27
N HIS A 57 11.55 -9.76 44.21
CA HIS A 57 10.74 -9.94 43.01
C HIS A 57 11.04 -8.85 41.97
N ALA A 58 11.13 -7.58 42.36
CA ALA A 58 11.40 -6.47 41.45
C ALA A 58 12.75 -6.63 40.72
N GLY A 59 13.80 -7.13 41.40
CA GLY A 59 15.10 -7.42 40.80
C GLY A 59 15.12 -8.56 39.78
N ARG A 60 14.01 -9.27 39.57
CA ARG A 60 13.83 -10.26 38.49
C ARG A 60 13.16 -9.67 37.24
N LEU A 61 12.77 -8.39 37.27
CA LEU A 61 12.19 -7.72 36.12
C LEU A 61 13.29 -7.47 35.06
N SER A 62 13.13 -8.08 33.89
CA SER A 62 13.99 -7.87 32.74
C SER A 62 13.31 -6.95 31.72
N ASN A 63 13.87 -5.77 31.49
CA ASN A 63 13.42 -4.84 30.45
C ASN A 63 14.27 -4.99 29.17
N HIS A 64 13.63 -4.87 28.01
CA HIS A 64 14.31 -4.85 26.72
C HIS A 64 14.69 -3.41 26.36
N VAL A 65 15.76 -2.92 26.97
CA VAL A 65 16.26 -1.56 26.74
C VAL A 65 16.73 -1.41 25.29
N ARG A 66 16.09 -0.53 24.54
CA ARG A 66 16.52 -0.12 23.21
C ARG A 66 17.29 1.18 23.33
N VAL A 67 18.42 1.29 22.64
CA VAL A 67 19.14 2.57 22.55
C VAL A 67 18.22 3.57 21.84
N PRO A 68 17.86 4.70 22.47
CA PRO A 68 16.97 5.69 21.86
C PRO A 68 17.71 6.35 20.69
N GLN A 69 17.42 5.89 19.47
CA GLN A 69 17.84 6.60 18.26
C GLN A 69 17.03 7.90 18.19
N PRO A 70 17.65 9.04 17.86
CA PRO A 70 16.93 10.31 17.78
C PRO A 70 15.77 10.17 16.79
N PRO A 71 14.54 10.61 17.16
CA PRO A 71 13.35 10.38 16.35
C PRO A 71 13.48 11.02 14.96
N LEU A 72 14.20 12.15 14.88
CA LEU A 72 14.51 12.85 13.65
C LEU A 72 15.29 11.98 12.64
N GLU A 73 16.36 11.29 13.04
CA GLU A 73 17.14 10.46 12.11
C GLU A 73 16.33 9.25 11.61
N THR A 74 15.52 8.66 12.50
CA THR A 74 14.63 7.55 12.12
C THR A 74 13.55 8.02 11.15
N LEU A 75 12.94 9.18 11.40
CA LEU A 75 11.97 9.82 10.51
C LEU A 75 12.60 10.17 9.16
N LEU A 76 13.76 10.84 9.13
CA LEU A 76 14.47 11.22 7.91
C LEU A 76 14.84 10.01 7.06
N ARG A 77 15.31 8.93 7.70
CA ARG A 77 15.62 7.66 7.02
C ARG A 77 14.38 7.00 6.42
N GLN A 78 13.25 7.01 7.15
CA GLN A 78 11.97 6.51 6.62
C GLN A 78 11.44 7.38 5.47
N LEU A 79 11.55 8.71 5.57
CA LEU A 79 11.15 9.65 4.53
C LEU A 79 11.98 9.45 3.25
N ARG A 80 13.31 9.37 3.35
CA ARG A 80 14.20 9.09 2.20
C ARG A 80 13.86 7.77 1.52
N ALA A 81 13.66 6.70 2.31
CA ALA A 81 13.25 5.40 1.76
C ALA A 81 11.86 5.43 1.08
N LEU A 82 10.95 6.30 1.52
CA LEU A 82 9.66 6.52 0.85
C LEU A 82 9.80 7.37 -0.43
N GLU A 83 10.74 8.30 -0.47
CA GLU A 83 11.07 9.11 -1.66
C GLU A 83 11.75 8.27 -2.73
N GLU A 84 12.73 7.44 -2.38
CA GLU A 84 13.37 6.45 -3.25
C GLU A 84 12.32 5.52 -3.89
N ARG A 85 11.47 4.89 -3.07
CA ARG A 85 10.35 4.05 -3.55
C ARG A 85 9.33 4.81 -4.39
N ARG A 86 9.22 6.14 -4.27
CA ARG A 86 8.37 6.97 -5.15
C ARG A 86 9.09 7.29 -6.46
N ALA A 87 10.41 7.50 -6.43
CA ALA A 87 11.22 7.70 -7.62
C ALA A 87 11.28 6.43 -8.47
N GLU A 88 11.51 5.26 -7.88
CA GLU A 88 11.47 3.96 -8.55
C GLU A 88 10.13 3.71 -9.25
N ARG A 89 9.01 3.92 -8.55
CA ARG A 89 7.67 3.80 -9.15
C ARG A 89 7.42 4.80 -10.27
N ARG A 90 7.92 6.04 -10.15
CA ARG A 90 7.86 7.01 -11.26
C ARG A 90 8.73 6.57 -12.43
N ALA A 91 9.92 6.02 -12.20
CA ALA A 91 10.80 5.52 -13.26
C ALA A 91 10.21 4.29 -13.98
N MET A 92 9.54 3.39 -13.26
CA MET A 92 8.77 2.30 -13.85
C MET A 92 7.56 2.82 -14.66
N GLN A 93 6.83 3.80 -14.12
CA GLN A 93 5.66 4.40 -14.78
C GLN A 93 6.06 5.34 -15.96
N GLN A 94 7.29 5.85 -15.94
CA GLN A 94 7.94 6.56 -17.04
C GLN A 94 8.79 5.64 -17.92
N GLN A 95 8.67 4.30 -17.83
CA GLN A 95 9.22 3.45 -18.88
C GLN A 95 8.53 3.85 -20.19
N PRO A 96 9.27 4.42 -21.16
CA PRO A 96 8.68 4.73 -22.44
C PRO A 96 8.46 3.41 -23.14
N TRP A 97 7.20 3.13 -23.45
CA TRP A 97 6.76 2.19 -24.49
C TRP A 97 7.20 2.65 -25.91
N MET A 98 8.18 3.55 -25.98
CA MET A 98 8.70 4.22 -27.16
C MET A 98 10.22 4.25 -27.09
N ASP A 99 10.82 3.22 -27.67
CA ASP A 99 12.03 3.34 -28.50
C ASP A 99 12.17 2.15 -29.47
N HIS A 100 11.32 1.13 -29.34
CA HIS A 100 11.00 0.20 -30.43
C HIS A 100 10.01 0.85 -31.41
N ARG A 101 10.46 1.89 -32.13
CA ARG A 101 9.99 2.09 -33.50
C ARG A 101 10.52 0.87 -34.26
N PRO A 102 9.67 -0.06 -34.75
CA PRO A 102 10.17 -1.16 -35.55
C PRO A 102 10.95 -0.55 -36.72
N PRO A 103 12.12 -1.11 -37.09
CA PRO A 103 12.86 -0.62 -38.24
C PRO A 103 11.88 -0.57 -39.42
N SER A 104 11.85 0.54 -40.14
CA SER A 104 10.96 0.70 -41.29
C SER A 104 11.45 -0.19 -42.42
N VAL A 105 11.10 -1.49 -42.33
CA VAL A 105 11.26 -2.46 -43.39
C VAL A 105 10.44 -1.94 -44.56
N PRO A 106 11.05 -1.64 -45.72
CA PRO A 106 10.28 -1.32 -46.90
C PRO A 106 9.48 -2.56 -47.28
N ILE A 107 8.19 -2.55 -46.98
CA ILE A 107 7.26 -3.62 -47.40
C ILE A 107 7.36 -3.68 -48.93
N PRO A 108 7.75 -4.82 -49.52
CA PRO A 108 7.65 -4.99 -50.96
C PRO A 108 6.16 -4.93 -51.31
N LEU A 109 5.74 -3.85 -51.96
CA LEU A 109 4.46 -3.80 -52.66
C LEU A 109 4.53 -4.81 -53.81
N ASP A 110 4.10 -6.03 -53.53
CA ASP A 110 3.91 -7.05 -54.56
C ASP A 110 2.74 -6.65 -55.45
N ARG A 111 3.09 -5.98 -56.55
CA ARG A 111 2.17 -5.52 -57.61
C ARG A 111 1.48 -6.68 -58.35
N SER A 112 1.78 -7.94 -58.02
CA SER A 112 1.04 -9.10 -58.50
C SER A 112 -0.38 -9.14 -57.93
N ILE A 113 -0.54 -8.88 -56.63
CA ILE A 113 -1.81 -8.98 -55.91
C ILE A 113 -2.83 -7.96 -56.46
N ASP A 114 -2.39 -6.75 -56.80
CA ASP A 114 -3.25 -5.72 -57.39
C ASP A 114 -3.93 -6.20 -58.69
N ARG A 115 -3.24 -6.97 -59.55
CA ARG A 115 -3.81 -7.44 -60.82
C ARG A 115 -4.96 -8.42 -60.62
N GLU A 116 -4.87 -9.26 -59.60
CA GLU A 116 -5.93 -10.23 -59.27
C GLU A 116 -7.17 -9.51 -58.74
N TRP A 117 -7.01 -8.51 -57.86
CA TRP A 117 -8.15 -7.70 -57.37
C TRP A 117 -8.85 -6.91 -58.47
N HIS A 118 -8.11 -6.35 -59.44
CA HIS A 118 -8.72 -5.65 -60.58
C HIS A 118 -9.47 -6.63 -61.51
N SER A 119 -8.94 -7.84 -61.71
CA SER A 119 -9.60 -8.89 -62.50
C SER A 119 -10.89 -9.39 -61.84
N VAL A 120 -10.87 -9.66 -60.54
CA VAL A 120 -12.06 -10.02 -59.75
C VAL A 120 -13.10 -8.88 -59.78
N SER A 121 -12.67 -7.63 -59.64
CA SER A 121 -13.57 -6.47 -59.68
C SER A 121 -14.23 -6.27 -61.04
N GLN A 122 -13.51 -6.47 -62.15
CA GLN A 122 -14.09 -6.44 -63.50
C GLN A 122 -15.08 -7.59 -63.72
N SER A 123 -14.73 -8.82 -63.31
CA SER A 123 -15.65 -9.96 -63.42
C SER A 123 -16.94 -9.78 -62.62
N ILE A 124 -16.93 -9.02 -61.52
CA ILE A 124 -18.12 -8.69 -60.74
C ILE A 124 -18.96 -7.59 -61.42
N MET A 125 -18.32 -6.60 -62.04
CA MET A 125 -19.02 -5.56 -62.81
C MET A 125 -19.70 -6.11 -64.08
N ASP A 126 -19.03 -7.00 -64.80
CA ASP A 126 -19.55 -7.57 -66.05
C ASP A 126 -20.79 -8.47 -65.82
N SER A 127 -20.93 -9.04 -64.61
CA SER A 127 -22.08 -9.89 -64.25
C SER A 127 -23.37 -9.16 -63.86
N HIS A 128 -23.38 -7.81 -63.81
CA HIS A 128 -24.54 -7.01 -63.39
C HIS A 128 -25.10 -6.06 -64.47
N SER A 129 -24.96 -6.41 -65.76
CA SER A 129 -25.50 -5.62 -66.89
C SER A 129 -26.72 -6.27 -67.57
N LEU A 130 -27.94 -5.96 -67.11
CA LEU A 130 -29.20 -6.11 -67.85
C LEU A 130 -30.16 -4.94 -67.51
N PRO A 131 -31.17 -4.63 -68.36
CA PRO A 131 -31.27 -3.27 -68.93
C PRO A 131 -32.28 -2.33 -68.26
N ALA A 132 -32.20 -1.06 -68.69
CA ALA A 132 -32.98 0.05 -68.18
C ALA A 132 -34.48 0.02 -68.53
N THR A 133 -35.29 0.19 -67.49
CA THR A 133 -36.68 0.69 -67.45
C THR A 133 -36.84 1.37 -66.08
N GLY A 134 -37.42 2.56 -65.87
CA GLY A 134 -38.23 3.43 -66.72
C GLY A 134 -39.43 3.93 -65.89
N GLY A 135 -39.50 5.23 -65.61
CA GLY A 135 -40.45 5.85 -64.66
C GLY A 135 -39.79 6.06 -63.27
N ALA A 136 -39.70 7.25 -62.66
CA ALA A 136 -40.63 8.39 -62.46
C ALA A 136 -41.43 8.28 -61.15
N ASP A 137 -41.39 9.38 -60.38
CA ASP A 137 -42.20 9.78 -59.21
C ASP A 137 -42.15 8.89 -57.93
N ASP A 138 -41.70 9.46 -56.79
CA ASP A 138 -42.58 10.01 -55.75
C ASP A 138 -41.78 10.75 -54.62
N MET A 139 -42.47 11.52 -53.77
CA MET A 139 -41.91 12.47 -52.80
C MET A 139 -41.64 11.92 -51.37
N GLY A 140 -40.39 12.05 -50.90
CA GLY A 140 -40.01 12.34 -49.49
C GLY A 140 -40.60 11.49 -48.35
N PRO A 141 -40.51 11.96 -47.09
CA PRO A 141 -39.58 12.96 -46.52
C PRO A 141 -38.62 12.34 -45.46
N GLN A 142 -37.62 13.11 -45.02
CA GLN A 142 -37.03 12.94 -43.67
C GLN A 142 -38.07 13.46 -42.63
N PRO A 143 -38.13 12.97 -41.37
CA PRO A 143 -37.12 13.25 -40.34
C PRO A 143 -36.87 11.98 -39.46
N GLU A 144 -36.35 11.95 -38.23
CA GLU A 144 -36.00 12.94 -37.19
C GLU A 144 -34.63 12.63 -36.54
N VAL A 145 -34.15 13.52 -35.66
CA VAL A 145 -33.08 13.29 -34.69
C VAL A 145 -33.71 13.46 -33.31
N GLU A 146 -33.84 12.39 -32.52
CA GLU A 146 -34.26 12.50 -31.12
C GLU A 146 -33.06 12.43 -30.18
N ALA A 147 -32.77 13.55 -29.53
CA ALA A 147 -32.01 13.60 -28.31
C ALA A 147 -32.92 13.28 -27.12
N PHE A 148 -32.41 12.54 -26.13
CA PHE A 148 -33.10 12.38 -24.85
C PHE A 148 -32.19 12.76 -23.67
N HIS A 149 -32.73 13.67 -22.86
CA HIS A 149 -32.30 14.10 -21.53
C HIS A 149 -31.78 12.95 -20.63
N GLU A 150 -30.77 13.11 -19.77
CA GLU A 150 -30.62 14.09 -18.68
C GLU A 150 -31.70 13.98 -17.58
N MET A 151 -31.48 13.09 -16.61
CA MET A 151 -31.97 13.15 -15.22
C MET A 151 -31.21 12.05 -14.45
N GLY A 152 -30.76 12.23 -13.20
CA GLY A 152 -30.79 13.41 -12.31
C GLY A 152 -29.99 13.11 -11.04
#